data_AF-A0A3M1LYL1-F1
#
_entry.id   AF-A0A3M1LYL1-F1
#
_cell.length_a   1.000
_cell.length_b   1.000
_cell.length_c   1.000
_cell.angle_alpha   90.00
_cell.angle_beta   90.00
_cell.angle_gamma   90.00
#
_symmetry.space_group_name_H-M   'P 1'
#
loop_
_entity.id
_entity.type
_entity.pdbx_description
1 polymer ?
#
loop_
_entity_poly.entity_id
_entity_poly.type
_entity_poly.pdbx_seq_one_letter_code
_entity_poly.pdbx_strand_id
1 'polypeptide(L)'
;MRFTGLAGTLALAIAVSFFLPWLNPPLADPVGPHDLFSQLEARQLRELPPGLLLFLGSFALAGLVALLTLIGVCPRFLALSAGLLPLGLIAYVLSQAGRGLERAGLPLPSGADIETVLDALSKVLELGALSYAGGAVMLVLVALFDPGRSRGA
;
A
#
# COMPACT_ATOMS: atom_id res chain seq x y z
N MET A 1 7.23 -18.11 -18.25
CA MET A 1 6.89 -16.67 -18.07
C MET A 1 7.40 -16.26 -16.69
N ARG A 2 8.65 -15.82 -16.58
CA ARG A 2 9.08 -14.42 -16.35
C ARG A 2 8.43 -13.79 -15.10
N PHE A 3 8.92 -14.17 -13.92
CA PHE A 3 8.81 -13.45 -12.63
C PHE A 3 8.65 -11.93 -12.78
N THR A 4 9.47 -11.34 -13.65
CA THR A 4 9.52 -9.90 -13.93
C THR A 4 8.23 -9.32 -14.48
N GLY A 5 7.47 -10.05 -15.29
CA GLY A 5 6.23 -9.51 -15.87
C GLY A 5 5.16 -9.27 -14.82
N LEU A 6 4.88 -10.29 -14.01
CA LEU A 6 3.81 -10.23 -13.01
C LEU A 6 4.21 -9.35 -11.82
N ALA A 7 5.45 -9.46 -11.32
CA ALA A 7 5.96 -8.57 -10.27
C ALA A 7 5.94 -7.10 -10.73
N GLY A 8 6.27 -6.83 -12.00
CA GLY A 8 6.23 -5.49 -12.58
C GLY A 8 4.83 -4.91 -12.63
N THR A 9 3.84 -5.68 -13.10
CA THR A 9 2.45 -5.25 -13.14
C THR A 9 1.89 -4.97 -11.76
N LEU A 10 2.20 -5.81 -10.76
CA LEU A 10 1.76 -5.61 -9.38
C LEU A 10 2.40 -4.37 -8.75
N ALA A 11 3.71 -4.20 -8.93
CA ALA A 11 4.42 -3.02 -8.45
C ALA A 11 3.90 -1.73 -9.13
N LEU A 12 3.58 -1.81 -10.41
CA LEU A 12 2.94 -0.71 -11.14
C LEU A 12 1.55 -0.41 -10.60
N ALA A 13 0.74 -1.42 -10.29
CA ALA A 13 -0.59 -1.23 -9.69
C ALA A 13 -0.50 -0.51 -8.33
N ILE A 14 0.47 -0.89 -7.49
CA ILE A 14 0.74 -0.19 -6.23
C ILE A 14 1.14 1.26 -6.52
N ALA A 15 2.06 1.52 -7.44
CA ALA A 15 2.50 2.89 -7.75
C ALA A 15 1.36 3.77 -8.30
N VAL A 16 0.59 3.25 -9.26
CA VAL A 16 -0.54 3.96 -9.88
C VAL A 16 -1.65 4.22 -8.86
N SER A 17 -1.81 3.36 -7.84
CA SER A 17 -2.81 3.57 -6.80
C SER A 17 -2.67 4.89 -6.04
N PHE A 18 -1.48 5.53 -6.07
CA PHE A 18 -1.27 6.88 -5.53
C PHE A 18 -2.21 7.93 -6.15
N PHE A 19 -2.51 7.78 -7.45
CA PHE A 19 -3.33 8.71 -8.22
C PHE A 19 -4.80 8.28 -8.32
N LEU A 20 -5.16 7.15 -7.73
CA LEU A 20 -6.52 6.64 -7.72
C LEU A 20 -7.25 7.12 -6.47
N PRO A 21 -8.59 7.24 -6.52
CA PRO A 21 -9.38 7.49 -5.31
C PRO A 21 -9.25 6.30 -4.36
N TRP A 22 -9.08 6.60 -3.07
CA TRP A 22 -8.98 5.58 -2.01
C TRP A 22 -10.24 5.50 -1.17
N LEU A 23 -10.85 6.65 -0.93
CA LEU A 23 -12.03 6.78 -0.10
C LEU A 23 -13.10 7.55 -0.88
N ASN A 24 -14.33 7.06 -0.83
CA ASN A 24 -15.49 7.72 -1.39
C ASN A 24 -16.52 8.03 -0.29
N PRO A 25 -16.30 9.09 0.50
CA PRO A 25 -17.22 9.48 1.55
C PRO A 25 -18.56 9.94 0.97
N PRO A 26 -19.71 9.63 1.59
CA PRO A 26 -21.04 9.89 1.03
C PRO A 26 -21.40 11.38 0.86
N LEU A 27 -20.63 12.28 1.45
CA LEU A 27 -20.90 13.73 1.51
C LEU A 27 -19.71 14.59 1.07
N ALA A 28 -18.65 14.00 0.52
CA ALA A 28 -17.47 14.74 0.06
C ALA A 28 -16.88 14.10 -1.20
N ASP A 29 -16.00 14.83 -1.88
CA ASP A 29 -15.34 14.31 -3.07
C ASP A 29 -14.44 13.10 -2.73
N PRO A 30 -14.24 12.16 -3.67
CA PRO A 30 -13.30 11.07 -3.49
C PRO A 30 -11.90 11.59 -3.17
N VAL A 31 -11.26 11.02 -2.16
CA VAL A 31 -9.93 11.45 -1.70
C VAL A 31 -8.94 10.32 -1.90
N GLY A 32 -7.78 10.64 -2.47
CA GLY A 32 -6.63 9.77 -2.59
C GLY A 32 -5.35 10.35 -1.97
N PRO A 33 -4.27 9.56 -1.92
CA PRO A 33 -2.96 10.03 -1.48
C PRO A 33 -2.48 11.25 -2.25
N HIS A 34 -2.69 11.27 -3.57
CA HIS A 34 -2.30 12.42 -4.39
C HIS A 34 -2.92 13.73 -3.89
N ASP A 35 -4.20 13.74 -3.54
CA ASP A 35 -4.90 14.93 -3.07
C ASP A 35 -4.36 15.43 -1.73
N LEU A 36 -3.90 14.51 -0.87
CA LEU A 36 -3.28 14.86 0.41
C LEU A 36 -1.92 15.53 0.23
N PHE A 37 -1.11 15.02 -0.70
CA PHE A 37 0.26 15.52 -0.89
C PHE A 37 0.36 16.69 -1.88
N SER A 38 -0.60 16.84 -2.81
CA SER A 38 -0.61 17.93 -3.79
C SER A 38 -0.81 19.31 -3.17
N GLN A 39 -1.43 19.35 -2.00
CA GLN A 39 -1.69 20.57 -1.24
C GLN A 39 -0.49 21.01 -0.38
N LEU A 40 0.56 20.19 -0.27
CA LEU A 40 1.71 20.47 0.59
C LEU A 40 2.82 21.21 -0.16
N GLU A 41 3.38 22.22 0.50
CA GLU A 41 4.59 22.89 0.02
C GLU A 41 5.85 22.05 0.30
N ALA A 42 6.92 22.28 -0.47
CA ALA A 42 8.18 21.55 -0.34
C ALA A 42 8.80 21.64 1.07
N ARG A 43 8.56 22.74 1.79
CA ARG A 43 8.99 22.89 3.19
C ARG A 43 8.21 21.96 4.12
N GLN A 44 6.89 21.90 3.94
CA GLN A 44 5.99 21.07 4.74
C GLN A 44 6.28 19.58 4.54
N LEU A 45 6.67 19.17 3.33
CA LEU A 45 7.09 17.78 3.05
C LEU A 45 8.27 17.32 3.94
N ARG A 46 9.19 18.22 4.31
CA ARG A 46 10.34 17.89 5.17
C ARG A 46 9.95 17.75 6.64
N GLU A 47 8.84 18.36 7.03
CA GLU A 47 8.32 18.37 8.40
C GLU A 47 7.25 17.28 8.61
N LEU A 48 6.98 16.46 7.59
CA LEU A 48 6.02 15.37 7.67
C LEU A 48 6.43 14.31 8.72
N PRO A 49 5.45 13.74 9.44
CA PRO A 49 5.67 12.58 10.28
C PRO A 49 6.38 11.46 9.50
N PRO A 50 7.36 10.75 10.10
CA PRO A 50 8.10 9.68 9.42
C PRO A 50 7.21 8.61 8.79
N GLY A 51 6.05 8.32 9.41
CA GLY A 51 5.07 7.38 8.85
C GLY A 51 4.51 7.81 7.49
N LEU A 52 4.26 9.11 7.28
CA LEU A 52 3.78 9.64 6.01
C LEU A 52 4.90 9.66 4.95
N LEU A 53 6.15 9.90 5.37
CA LEU A 53 7.30 9.76 4.47
C LEU A 53 7.51 8.31 4.01
N LEU A 54 7.37 7.34 4.92
CA LEU A 54 7.42 5.91 4.58
C LEU A 54 6.25 5.51 3.67
N PHE A 55 5.05 6.05 3.93
CA PHE A 55 3.89 5.85 3.08
C PHE A 55 4.14 6.36 1.66
N LEU A 56 4.57 7.61 1.50
CA LEU A 56 4.93 8.18 0.20
C LEU A 56 6.06 7.38 -0.48
N GLY A 57 7.09 7.04 0.29
CA GLY A 57 8.23 6.24 -0.15
C GLY A 57 7.84 4.85 -0.65
N SER A 58 6.76 4.26 -0.14
CA SER A 58 6.28 2.95 -0.59
C SER A 58 5.80 2.95 -2.05
N PHE A 59 5.14 4.03 -2.49
CA PHE A 59 4.74 4.21 -3.89
C PHE A 59 5.95 4.41 -4.80
N ALA A 60 6.90 5.25 -4.37
CA ALA A 60 8.13 5.48 -5.11
C ALA A 60 8.95 4.19 -5.26
N LEU A 61 9.05 3.39 -4.19
CA LEU A 61 9.73 2.10 -4.19
C LEU A 61 9.04 1.11 -5.15
N ALA A 62 7.70 1.05 -5.13
CA ALA A 62 6.94 0.22 -6.06
C ALA A 62 7.14 0.67 -7.52
N GLY A 63 7.15 1.98 -7.78
CA GLY A 63 7.46 2.54 -9.10
C GLY A 63 8.87 2.16 -9.58
N LEU A 64 9.86 2.23 -8.69
CA LEU A 64 11.22 1.78 -8.99
C LEU A 64 11.27 0.28 -9.33
N VAL A 65 10.58 -0.56 -8.55
CA VAL A 65 10.48 -2.01 -8.86
C VAL A 65 9.84 -2.22 -10.23
N ALA A 66 8.74 -1.54 -10.55
CA ALA A 66 8.11 -1.61 -11.86
C ALA A 66 9.11 -1.26 -12.98
N LEU A 67 9.87 -0.17 -12.85
CA LEU A 67 10.89 0.21 -13.83
C LEU A 67 12.01 -0.82 -13.98
N LEU A 68 12.54 -1.34 -12.87
CA LEU A 68 13.62 -2.34 -12.89
C LEU A 68 13.16 -3.67 -13.49
N THR A 69 11.88 -4.03 -13.33
CA THR A 69 11.31 -5.22 -13.96
C THR A 69 11.20 -5.09 -15.48
N LEU A 70 10.93 -3.90 -16.01
CA LEU A 70 10.90 -3.64 -17.46
C LEU A 70 12.27 -3.88 -18.11
N ILE A 71 13.34 -3.52 -17.41
CA ILE A 71 14.74 -3.73 -17.87
C ILE A 71 15.21 -5.16 -17.53
N GLY A 72 14.42 -5.95 -16.79
CA GLY A 72 14.72 -7.34 -16.48
C GLY A 72 15.80 -7.52 -15.41
N VAL A 73 16.03 -6.52 -14.56
CA VAL A 73 17.11 -6.49 -13.55
C VAL A 73 16.61 -6.34 -12.10
N CYS A 74 15.29 -6.49 -11.86
CA CYS A 74 14.74 -6.32 -10.52
C CYS A 74 15.24 -7.36 -9.51
N PRO A 75 15.94 -6.95 -8.44
CA PRO A 75 16.32 -7.85 -7.36
C PRO A 75 15.08 -8.34 -6.60
N ARG A 76 15.04 -9.63 -6.27
CA ARG A 76 13.94 -10.24 -5.51
C ARG A 76 13.70 -9.56 -4.16
N PHE A 77 14.77 -9.23 -3.44
CA PHE A 77 14.69 -8.54 -2.15
C PHE A 77 14.02 -7.17 -2.26
N LEU A 78 14.24 -6.46 -3.37
CA LEU A 78 13.64 -5.15 -3.61
C LEU A 78 12.13 -5.28 -3.85
N ALA A 79 11.71 -6.25 -4.66
CA ALA A 79 10.29 -6.56 -4.88
C ALA A 79 9.60 -6.98 -3.57
N LEU A 80 10.25 -7.82 -2.76
CA LEU A 80 9.72 -8.22 -1.45
C LEU A 80 9.55 -7.01 -0.53
N SER A 81 10.53 -6.12 -0.49
CA SER A 81 10.48 -4.90 0.33
C SER A 81 9.38 -3.96 -0.12
N ALA A 82 9.18 -3.82 -1.45
CA ALA A 82 8.12 -3.00 -2.03
C ALA A 82 6.72 -3.51 -1.71
N GLY A 83 6.55 -4.83 -1.48
CA GLY A 83 5.29 -5.40 -1.00
C GLY A 83 5.16 -5.35 0.54
N LEU A 84 6.21 -5.69 1.28
CA LEU A 84 6.17 -5.73 2.75
C LEU A 84 5.98 -4.35 3.37
N LEU A 85 6.56 -3.30 2.79
CA LEU A 85 6.46 -1.95 3.35
C LEU A 85 5.00 -1.44 3.41
N PRO A 86 4.21 -1.48 2.32
CA PRO A 86 2.76 -1.24 2.37
C PRO A 86 2.02 -2.08 3.42
N LEU A 87 2.28 -3.39 3.49
CA LEU A 87 1.61 -4.27 4.44
C LEU A 87 1.94 -3.91 5.89
N GLY A 88 3.20 -3.59 6.17
CA GLY A 88 3.65 -3.12 7.47
C GLY A 88 2.99 -1.81 7.88
N LEU A 89 2.84 -0.88 6.93
CA LEU A 89 2.12 0.38 7.17
C LEU A 89 0.63 0.16 7.43
N ILE A 90 -0.03 -0.70 6.65
CA ILE A 90 -1.44 -1.06 6.86
C ILE A 90 -1.62 -1.69 8.25
N ALA A 91 -0.79 -2.68 8.60
CA ALA A 91 -0.83 -3.31 9.91
C ALA A 91 -0.58 -2.32 11.05
N TYR A 92 0.37 -1.41 10.87
CA TYR A 92 0.66 -0.35 11.83
C TYR A 92 -0.54 0.58 12.04
N VAL A 93 -1.14 1.08 10.95
CA VAL A 93 -2.31 1.97 11.02
C VAL A 93 -3.49 1.27 11.69
N LEU A 94 -3.78 0.02 11.32
CA LEU A 94 -4.86 -0.77 11.95
C LEU A 94 -4.62 -0.96 13.46
N SER A 95 -3.38 -1.23 13.87
CA SER A 95 -3.02 -1.36 15.29
C SER A 95 -3.18 -0.05 16.09
N GLN A 96 -2.97 1.09 15.43
CA GLN A 96 -3.12 2.40 16.05
C GLN A 96 -4.58 2.83 16.12
N ALA A 97 -5.37 2.51 15.10
CA ALA A 97 -6.81 2.75 15.09
C ALA A 97 -7.51 2.01 16.24
N GLY A 98 -7.18 0.73 16.47
CA GLY A 98 -7.70 -0.03 17.60
C GLY A 98 -7.39 0.61 18.95
N ARG A 99 -6.12 1.00 19.17
CA ARG A 99 -5.69 1.69 20.41
C ARG A 99 -6.31 3.08 20.60
N GLY A 100 -6.60 3.78 19.51
CA GLY A 100 -7.27 5.08 19.54
C GLY A 100 -8.73 4.97 20.01
N LEU A 101 -9.44 3.94 19.52
CA LEU A 101 -10.82 3.65 19.90
C LEU A 101 -10.93 3.25 21.38
N GLU A 102 -10.04 2.38 21.87
CA GLU A 102 -9.98 1.99 23.28
C GLU A 102 -9.76 3.20 24.21
N ARG A 103 -8.89 4.14 23.82
CA ARG A 103 -8.60 5.35 24.61
C ARG A 103 -9.75 6.36 24.62
N ALA A 104 -10.59 6.36 23.60
CA ALA A 104 -11.75 7.26 23.52
C ALA A 104 -12.91 6.79 24.40
N GLY A 105 -12.79 5.67 25.13
CA GLY A 105 -13.86 5.11 25.94
C GLY A 105 -15.06 4.62 25.12
N LEU A 106 -14.91 4.62 23.78
CA LEU A 106 -15.85 3.97 22.89
C LEU A 106 -15.59 2.48 23.04
N PRO A 107 -16.55 1.68 23.54
CA PRO A 107 -16.41 0.25 23.46
C PRO A 107 -16.25 -0.06 21.97
N LEU A 108 -15.05 -0.48 21.55
CA LEU A 108 -14.97 -1.45 20.48
C LEU A 108 -16.02 -2.49 20.88
N PRO A 109 -17.08 -2.72 20.08
CA PRO A 109 -18.01 -3.78 20.41
C PRO A 109 -17.13 -4.98 20.68
N SER A 110 -17.16 -5.49 21.91
CA SER A 110 -16.38 -6.65 22.30
C SER A 110 -16.99 -7.81 21.52
N GLY A 111 -16.49 -8.03 20.30
CA GLY A 111 -17.18 -8.80 19.26
C GLY A 111 -17.65 -8.01 18.03
N ALA A 112 -17.13 -6.81 17.74
CA ALA A 112 -17.18 -6.28 16.37
C ALA A 112 -16.33 -7.22 15.53
N ASP A 113 -17.00 -8.19 14.93
CA ASP A 113 -16.38 -9.13 14.02
C ASP A 113 -15.54 -8.32 13.04
N ILE A 114 -14.29 -8.74 12.85
CA ILE A 114 -13.40 -8.17 11.83
C ILE A 114 -14.15 -8.07 10.49
N GLU A 115 -15.07 -9.00 10.25
CA GLU A 115 -16.02 -8.99 9.13
C GLU A 115 -16.87 -7.72 9.06
N THR A 116 -17.43 -7.24 10.18
CA THR A 116 -18.23 -6.00 10.21
C THR A 116 -17.36 -4.77 9.91
N VAL A 117 -16.13 -4.73 10.44
CA VAL A 117 -15.19 -3.63 10.17
C VAL A 117 -14.75 -3.67 8.70
N LEU A 118 -14.46 -4.85 8.17
CA LEU A 118 -14.10 -5.04 6.77
C LEU A 118 -15.25 -4.72 5.83
N ASP A 119 -16.49 -5.04 6.18
CA ASP A 119 -17.70 -4.71 5.41
C ASP A 119 -17.97 -3.19 5.42
N ALA A 120 -17.76 -2.52 6.55
CA ALA A 120 -17.83 -1.06 6.61
C ALA A 120 -16.72 -0.41 5.78
N LEU A 121 -15.49 -0.93 5.87
CA LEU A 121 -14.36 -0.44 5.07
C LEU A 121 -14.56 -0.69 3.58
N SER A 122 -15.05 -1.86 3.17
CA SER A 122 -15.26 -2.21 1.75
C SER A 122 -16.27 -1.29 1.06
N LYS A 123 -17.23 -0.74 1.81
CA LYS A 123 -18.22 0.24 1.33
C LYS A 123 -17.65 1.62 1.05
N VAL A 124 -16.50 1.95 1.64
CA VAL A 124 -15.85 3.27 1.52
C VAL A 124 -14.54 3.18 0.73
N LEU A 125 -13.89 2.00 0.73
CA LEU A 125 -12.65 1.74 0.02
C LEU A 125 -12.90 1.67 -1.48
N GLU A 126 -12.20 2.51 -2.21
CA GLU A 126 -12.20 2.56 -3.66
C GLU A 126 -11.04 1.75 -4.26
N LEU A 127 -11.01 1.71 -5.59
CA LEU A 127 -10.04 0.96 -6.37
C LEU A 127 -8.58 1.26 -6.00
N GLY A 128 -8.26 2.49 -5.59
CA GLY A 128 -6.91 2.86 -5.18
C GLY A 128 -6.43 2.09 -3.96
N ALA A 129 -7.22 2.07 -2.89
CA ALA A 129 -6.83 1.37 -1.67
C ALA A 129 -6.78 -0.16 -1.86
N LEU A 130 -7.71 -0.71 -2.65
CA LEU A 130 -7.70 -2.13 -3.03
C LEU A 130 -6.47 -2.49 -3.87
N SER A 131 -6.09 -1.64 -4.83
CA SER A 131 -4.90 -1.85 -5.66
C SER A 131 -3.62 -1.77 -4.83
N TYR A 132 -3.56 -0.87 -3.86
CA TYR A 132 -2.43 -0.75 -2.94
C TYR A 132 -2.26 -1.99 -2.06
N ALA A 133 -3.31 -2.38 -1.33
CA ALA A 133 -3.26 -3.51 -0.41
C ALA A 133 -3.15 -4.85 -1.16
N GLY A 134 -4.02 -5.06 -2.16
CA GLY A 134 -4.03 -6.28 -2.98
C GLY A 134 -2.75 -6.46 -3.78
N GLY A 135 -2.26 -5.37 -4.40
CA GLY A 135 -0.98 -5.36 -5.10
C GLY A 135 0.18 -5.71 -4.18
N ALA A 136 0.21 -5.16 -2.97
CA ALA A 136 1.25 -5.45 -1.98
C ALA A 136 1.24 -6.91 -1.53
N VAL A 137 0.08 -7.47 -1.18
CA VAL A 137 -0.05 -8.90 -0.81
C VAL A 137 0.45 -9.78 -1.94
N MET A 138 -0.03 -9.55 -3.16
CA MET A 138 0.35 -10.38 -4.31
C MET A 138 1.83 -10.23 -4.63
N LEU A 139 2.40 -9.03 -4.52
CA LEU A 139 3.82 -8.80 -4.79
C LEU A 139 4.70 -9.53 -3.78
N VAL A 140 4.32 -9.56 -2.50
CA VAL A 140 5.00 -10.37 -1.47
C VAL A 140 4.91 -11.85 -1.81
N LEU A 141 3.72 -12.36 -2.11
CA LEU A 141 3.54 -13.78 -2.45
C LEU A 141 4.41 -14.18 -3.65
N VAL A 142 4.38 -13.37 -4.71
CA VAL A 142 5.17 -13.60 -5.91
C VAL A 142 6.67 -13.54 -5.61
N ALA A 143 7.11 -12.56 -4.83
CA ALA A 143 8.50 -12.45 -4.40
C ALA A 143 8.93 -13.58 -3.44
N LEU A 144 8.01 -14.25 -2.75
CA LEU A 144 8.31 -15.40 -1.88
C LEU A 144 8.35 -16.72 -2.67
N PHE A 145 7.41 -16.94 -3.58
CA PHE A 145 7.24 -18.22 -4.25
C PHE A 145 7.99 -18.34 -5.58
N ASP A 146 8.32 -17.24 -6.24
CA ASP A 146 9.14 -17.29 -7.45
C ASP A 146 10.63 -17.14 -7.08
N PRO A 147 11.44 -18.19 -7.22
CA PRO A 147 12.86 -18.14 -6.87
C PRO A 147 13.67 -17.17 -7.73
N GLY A 148 13.09 -16.60 -8.80
CA GLY A 148 13.83 -15.89 -9.83
C GLY A 148 14.67 -16.89 -10.62
N ARG A 149 14.88 -16.64 -11.92
CA ARG A 149 15.82 -17.48 -12.68
C ARG A 149 17.19 -17.37 -12.03
N SER A 150 17.68 -18.45 -11.43
CA SER A 150 19.12 -18.66 -11.28
C SER A 150 19.72 -18.55 -12.68
N ARG A 151 20.41 -17.45 -12.96
CA ARG A 151 21.31 -17.39 -14.11
C ARG A 151 22.55 -18.20 -13.72
N GLY A 152 22.49 -19.51 -13.93
CA GLY A 152 23.66 -20.39 -13.82
C GLY A 152 23.38 -21.69 -13.06
N ALA A 153 23.06 -22.73 -13.81
CA ALA A 153 23.88 -23.94 -13.86
C ALA A 153 24.08 -24.26 -15.35
#